data_AF-A3TPT7-F1
#
_entry.id   AF-A3TPT7-F1
#
_cell.length_a   1.000
_cell.length_b   1.000
_cell.length_c   1.000
_cell.angle_alpha   90.00
_cell.angle_beta   90.00
_cell.angle_gamma   90.00
#
_symmetry.space_group_name_H-M   'P 1'
#
loop_
_entity.id
_entity.type
_entity.pdbx_description
1 polymer ?
#
loop_
_entity_poly.entity_id
_entity_poly.type
_entity_poly.pdbx_seq_one_letter_code
_entity_poly.pdbx_strand_id
1 'polypeptide(L)'
;MGGVDTHADTIHVAAVDSWGRQLGDQEFPTTPSGYRQALAFLTGRGEVVGIGIEGTSSYGVGITRAAGEAGIAVFEVVRPERAVRRREGKSDPLDAYQAAQAMLSGRATAAAKSADITALRALHNARRSAVKARAAAQSRFATNW
;
A
#
# COMPACT_ATOMS: atom_id res chain seq x y z
N MET A 1 -7.02 12.28 -1.89
CA MET A 1 -7.08 10.80 -1.85
C MET A 1 -5.74 10.24 -1.37
N GLY A 2 -5.74 9.09 -0.70
CA GLY A 2 -4.51 8.41 -0.26
C GLY A 2 -4.24 7.12 -1.04
N GLY A 3 -2.98 6.72 -1.11
CA GLY A 3 -2.52 5.46 -1.67
C GLY A 3 -1.47 4.81 -0.79
N VAL A 4 -1.54 3.49 -0.62
CA VAL A 4 -0.60 2.72 0.23
C VAL A 4 -0.05 1.52 -0.52
N ASP A 5 1.27 1.45 -0.62
CA ASP A 5 1.97 0.20 -0.93
C ASP A 5 2.44 -0.49 0.36
N THR A 6 2.22 -1.79 0.45
CA THR A 6 2.35 -2.53 1.71
C THR A 6 3.47 -3.57 1.65
N HIS A 7 4.32 -3.57 2.68
CA HIS A 7 5.43 -4.50 2.88
C HIS A 7 5.41 -5.11 4.29
N ALA A 8 6.35 -6.01 4.57
CA ALA A 8 6.46 -6.66 5.88
C ALA A 8 6.80 -5.67 7.00
N ASP A 9 7.81 -4.82 6.78
CA ASP A 9 8.37 -3.96 7.83
C ASP A 9 7.91 -2.50 7.71
N THR A 10 7.53 -2.07 6.51
CA THR A 10 7.13 -0.70 6.22
C THR A 10 5.89 -0.63 5.32
N ILE A 11 5.25 0.53 5.33
CA ILE A 11 4.24 0.95 4.35
C ILE A 11 4.71 2.25 3.74
N HIS A 12 4.55 2.40 2.42
CA HIS A 12 4.77 3.67 1.75
C HIS A 12 3.42 4.30 1.45
N VAL A 13 3.25 5.55 1.85
CA VAL A 13 1.97 6.26 1.81
C VAL A 13 2.12 7.49 0.95
N ALA A 14 1.21 7.71 0.02
CA ALA A 14 1.20 8.86 -0.87
C ALA A 14 -0.16 9.54 -0.88
N ALA A 15 -0.15 10.86 -1.06
CA ALA A 15 -1.35 11.69 -1.17
C ALA A 15 -1.44 12.33 -2.56
N VAL A 16 -2.65 12.35 -3.12
CA VAL A 16 -2.97 13.10 -4.35
C VAL A 16 -4.20 13.97 -4.14
N ASP A 17 -4.28 15.09 -4.86
CA ASP A 17 -5.49 15.91 -4.91
C ASP A 17 -6.55 15.36 -5.89
N SER A 18 -7.66 16.07 -6.04
CA SER A 18 -8.78 15.71 -6.92
C SER A 18 -8.43 15.71 -8.42
N TRP A 19 -7.33 16.35 -8.81
CA TRP A 19 -6.81 16.32 -10.19
C TRP A 19 -5.68 15.30 -10.35
N GLY A 20 -5.37 14.52 -9.31
CA GLY A 20 -4.29 13.54 -9.31
C GLY A 20 -2.90 14.17 -9.16
N ARG A 21 -2.78 15.44 -8.77
CA ARG A 21 -1.46 16.04 -8.49
C ARG A 21 -0.92 15.48 -7.19
N GLN A 22 0.38 15.16 -7.19
CA GLN A 22 1.07 14.60 -6.03
C GLN A 22 1.22 15.65 -4.93
N LEU A 23 0.80 15.31 -3.71
CA LEU A 23 0.89 16.16 -2.51
C LEU A 23 2.01 15.73 -1.55
N GLY A 24 2.79 14.72 -1.94
CA GLY A 24 3.87 14.15 -1.16
C GLY A 24 3.59 12.70 -0.74
N ASP A 25 4.67 12.06 -0.33
CA ASP A 25 4.72 10.67 0.11
C ASP A 25 5.71 10.49 1.25
N GLN A 26 5.53 9.42 2.03
CA GLN A 26 6.38 9.10 3.17
C GLN A 26 6.27 7.61 3.53
N GLU A 27 7.39 7.04 4.01
CA GLU A 27 7.44 5.68 4.54
C GLU A 27 7.16 5.67 6.06
N PHE A 28 6.41 4.67 6.53
CA PHE A 28 6.08 4.45 7.93
C PHE A 28 6.28 2.98 8.33
N PRO A 29 6.60 2.67 9.60
CA PRO A 29 6.75 1.29 10.06
C PRO A 29 5.39 0.56 10.14
N THR A 30 5.38 -0.76 9.96
CA THR A 30 4.18 -1.63 10.10
C THR A 30 3.80 -1.89 11.57
N THR A 31 3.59 -0.81 12.32
CA THR A 31 3.24 -0.83 13.74
C THR A 31 1.99 0.01 14.01
N PRO A 32 1.29 -0.21 15.14
CA PRO A 32 0.14 0.63 15.48
C PRO A 32 0.44 2.13 15.53
N SER A 33 1.63 2.54 15.99
CA SER A 33 2.06 3.94 15.97
C SER A 33 2.36 4.42 14.55
N GLY A 34 3.04 3.62 13.74
CA GLY A 34 3.30 3.93 12.32
C GLY A 34 2.02 4.12 11.52
N TYR A 35 0.99 3.30 11.75
CA TYR A 35 -0.31 3.47 11.11
C TYR A 35 -0.99 4.78 11.52
N ARG A 36 -0.94 5.17 12.80
CA ARG A 36 -1.47 6.47 13.24
C ARG A 36 -0.73 7.64 12.59
N GLN A 37 0.59 7.55 12.48
CA GLN A 37 1.42 8.57 11.81
C GLN A 37 1.10 8.66 10.31
N ALA A 38 0.92 7.52 9.65
CA ALA A 38 0.51 7.45 8.25
C ALA A 38 -0.85 8.13 7.99
N LEU A 39 -1.84 7.88 8.87
CA LEU A 39 -3.15 8.52 8.76
C LEU A 39 -3.05 10.02 9.05
N ALA A 40 -2.28 10.43 10.06
CA ALA A 40 -2.04 11.84 10.37
C ALA A 40 -1.34 12.57 9.20
N PHE A 41 -0.41 11.92 8.52
CA PHE A 41 0.25 12.43 7.32
C PHE A 41 -0.74 12.73 6.19
N LEU A 42 -1.72 11.84 5.97
CA LEU A 42 -2.77 12.01 4.96
C LEU A 42 -3.73 13.13 5.36
N THR A 43 -4.25 13.13 6.59
CA THR A 43 -5.21 14.14 7.05
C THR A 43 -4.57 15.53 7.20
N GLY A 44 -3.26 15.59 7.43
CA GLY A 44 -2.50 16.85 7.45
C GLY A 44 -2.40 17.52 6.07
N ARG A 45 -2.81 16.84 4.98
CA ARG A 45 -2.84 17.38 3.61
C ARG A 45 -4.24 17.79 3.16
N GLY A 46 -5.21 17.72 4.06
CA GLY A 46 -6.61 18.08 3.82
C GLY A 46 -7.56 16.90 4.05
N GLU A 47 -8.79 17.06 3.56
CA GLU A 47 -9.83 16.06 3.71
C GLU A 47 -9.49 14.77 2.93
N VAL A 48 -9.58 13.63 3.62
CA VAL A 48 -9.30 12.32 3.03
C VAL A 48 -10.60 11.65 2.60
N VAL A 49 -10.91 11.73 1.31
CA VAL A 49 -12.06 11.06 0.69
C VAL A 49 -11.97 9.52 0.78
N GLY A 50 -10.77 8.98 0.95
CA GLY A 50 -10.50 7.56 1.12
C GLY A 50 -9.06 7.19 0.77
N ILE A 51 -8.76 5.90 0.88
CA ILE A 51 -7.42 5.34 0.70
C ILE A 51 -7.49 4.09 -0.20
N GLY A 52 -6.73 4.08 -1.28
CA GLY A 52 -6.44 2.89 -2.07
C GLY A 52 -5.26 2.10 -1.48
N ILE A 53 -5.43 0.82 -1.19
CA ILE A 53 -4.38 -0.01 -0.56
C ILE A 53 -4.12 -1.24 -1.44
N GLU A 54 -2.85 -1.47 -1.82
CA GLU A 54 -2.44 -2.76 -2.42
C GLU A 54 -2.38 -3.81 -1.31
N GLY A 55 -3.24 -4.82 -1.37
CA GLY A 55 -3.20 -5.95 -0.46
C GLY A 55 -3.73 -5.66 0.94
N THR A 56 -4.93 -5.06 1.05
CA THR A 56 -5.68 -4.82 2.31
C THR A 56 -5.83 -6.08 3.16
N SER A 57 -5.80 -7.24 2.52
CA SER A 57 -5.98 -8.54 3.14
C SER A 57 -4.63 -9.23 3.46
N SER A 58 -3.51 -8.62 3.05
CA SER A 58 -2.15 -9.13 3.22
C SER A 58 -1.34 -8.31 4.24
N TYR A 59 -0.25 -7.67 3.82
CA TYR A 59 0.51 -6.71 4.63
C TYR A 59 -0.34 -5.47 5.00
N GLY A 60 -1.35 -5.16 4.20
CA GLY A 60 -2.25 -4.04 4.42
C GLY A 60 -3.27 -4.20 5.55
N VAL A 61 -3.36 -5.37 6.22
CA VAL A 61 -4.40 -5.62 7.24
C VAL A 61 -4.34 -4.59 8.38
N GLY A 62 -3.14 -4.30 8.88
CA GLY A 62 -2.96 -3.37 10.00
C GLY A 62 -3.40 -1.95 9.67
N ILE A 63 -2.96 -1.41 8.53
CA ILE A 63 -3.34 -0.06 8.07
C ILE A 63 -4.81 0.00 7.63
N THR A 64 -5.36 -1.07 7.05
CA THR A 64 -6.78 -1.15 6.69
C THR A 64 -7.67 -1.07 7.93
N ARG A 65 -7.31 -1.81 8.98
CA ARG A 65 -8.00 -1.75 10.27
C ARG A 65 -7.92 -0.36 10.88
N ALA A 66 -6.72 0.24 10.93
CA ALA A 66 -6.52 1.57 11.50
C ALA A 66 -7.34 2.65 10.75
N ALA A 67 -7.38 2.59 9.41
CA ALA A 67 -8.17 3.49 8.59
C ALA A 67 -9.69 3.32 8.86
N GLY A 68 -10.16 2.08 8.98
CA GLY A 68 -11.55 1.79 9.34
C GLY A 68 -11.93 2.30 10.74
N GLU A 69 -11.05 2.13 11.73
CA GLU A 69 -11.22 2.69 13.09
C GLU A 69 -11.25 4.22 13.08
N ALA A 70 -10.53 4.86 12.15
CA ALA A 70 -10.54 6.31 11.93
C ALA A 70 -11.70 6.81 11.05
N GLY A 71 -12.61 5.94 10.62
CA GLY A 71 -13.75 6.31 9.76
C GLY A 71 -13.39 6.63 8.31
N ILE A 72 -12.18 6.27 7.86
CA ILE A 72 -11.70 6.53 6.50
C ILE A 72 -12.05 5.34 5.60
N ALA A 73 -12.66 5.63 4.44
CA ALA A 73 -13.01 4.62 3.46
C ALA A 73 -11.76 3.96 2.86
N VAL A 74 -11.74 2.63 2.81
CA VAL A 74 -10.63 1.83 2.24
C VAL A 74 -11.08 1.07 1.01
N PHE A 75 -10.28 1.17 -0.04
CA PHE A 75 -10.48 0.47 -1.30
C PHE A 75 -9.27 -0.44 -1.59
N GLU A 76 -9.54 -1.72 -1.84
CA GLU A 76 -8.55 -2.65 -2.38
C GLU A 76 -8.18 -2.23 -3.80
N VAL A 77 -6.87 -2.10 -4.03
CA VAL A 77 -6.32 -1.84 -5.36
C VAL A 77 -5.80 -3.15 -5.92
N VAL A 78 -6.55 -3.73 -6.86
CA VAL A 78 -6.09 -4.89 -7.65
C VAL A 78 -5.24 -4.38 -8.82
N ARG A 79 -3.97 -4.81 -8.87
CA ARG A 79 -3.07 -4.42 -9.97
C ARG A 79 -2.93 -5.51 -11.02
N PRO A 80 -2.88 -5.13 -12.31
CA PRO A 80 -2.46 -6.06 -13.35
C PRO A 80 -1.04 -6.59 -13.09
N GLU A 81 -0.78 -7.78 -13.62
CA GLU A 81 0.26 -8.70 -13.18
C GLU A 81 1.68 -8.09 -13.09
N ARG A 82 2.37 -8.36 -11.97
CA ARG A 82 3.74 -7.90 -11.66
C ARG A 82 4.79 -8.25 -12.71
N ALA A 83 4.53 -9.19 -13.61
CA ALA A 83 5.44 -9.60 -14.66
C ALA A 83 5.77 -8.46 -15.65
N VAL A 84 4.81 -7.57 -15.92
CA VAL A 84 4.98 -6.42 -16.83
C VAL A 84 5.92 -5.36 -16.24
N ARG A 85 5.92 -5.20 -14.91
CA ARG A 85 6.68 -4.16 -14.20
C ARG A 85 8.17 -4.46 -14.03
N ARG A 86 8.66 -5.70 -14.24
CA ARG A 86 10.09 -6.02 -14.05
C ARG A 86 11.06 -5.31 -15.00
N ARG A 87 10.55 -4.57 -16.00
CA ARG A 87 11.36 -3.74 -16.90
C ARG A 87 11.53 -2.30 -16.41
N GLU A 88 10.77 -1.86 -15.41
CA GLU A 88 10.84 -0.51 -14.85
C GLU A 88 11.03 -0.65 -13.34
N GLY A 89 12.14 -0.13 -12.81
CA GLY A 89 12.58 -0.36 -11.43
C GLY A 89 11.45 -0.26 -10.39
N LYS A 90 11.40 -1.23 -9.47
CA LYS A 90 10.45 -1.24 -8.36
C LYS A 90 10.68 -0.03 -7.45
N SER A 91 9.69 0.84 -7.34
CA SER A 91 9.75 2.05 -6.53
C SER A 91 8.50 2.12 -5.66
N ASP A 92 8.68 1.92 -4.36
CA ASP A 92 7.61 1.92 -3.36
C ASP A 92 6.83 3.27 -3.33
N PRO A 93 7.47 4.46 -3.52
CA PRO A 93 6.75 5.72 -3.75
C PRO A 93 5.84 5.71 -4.97
N LEU A 94 6.34 5.24 -6.12
CA LEU A 94 5.58 5.17 -7.36
C LEU A 94 4.39 4.21 -7.22
N ASP A 95 4.59 3.11 -6.52
CA ASP A 95 3.54 2.18 -6.16
C ASP A 95 2.51 2.85 -5.22
N ALA A 96 2.90 3.60 -4.20
CA ALA A 96 1.93 4.32 -3.37
C ALA A 96 1.09 5.34 -4.17
N TYR A 97 1.70 6.14 -5.04
CA TYR A 97 0.96 7.09 -5.90
C TYR A 97 0.02 6.39 -6.87
N GLN A 98 0.44 5.30 -7.50
CA GLN A 98 -0.43 4.52 -8.38
C GLN A 98 -1.65 3.96 -7.66
N ALA A 99 -1.52 3.58 -6.38
CA ALA A 99 -2.66 3.15 -5.57
C ALA A 99 -3.64 4.32 -5.30
N ALA A 100 -3.11 5.51 -5.02
CA ALA A 100 -3.92 6.72 -4.85
C ALA A 100 -4.68 7.09 -6.14
N GLN A 101 -4.01 6.98 -7.29
CA GLN A 101 -4.61 7.22 -8.61
C GLN A 101 -5.69 6.20 -8.98
N ALA A 102 -5.47 4.92 -8.64
CA ALA A 102 -6.48 3.88 -8.87
C ALA A 102 -7.75 4.13 -8.07
N MET A 103 -7.61 4.62 -6.83
CA MET A 103 -8.73 5.07 -6.02
C MET A 103 -9.42 6.28 -6.64
N LEU A 104 -8.66 7.33 -7.01
CA LEU A 104 -9.20 8.53 -7.65
C LEU A 104 -10.01 8.21 -8.91
N SER A 105 -9.51 7.29 -9.75
CA SER A 105 -10.20 6.91 -11.00
C SER A 105 -11.35 5.91 -10.81
N GLY A 106 -11.70 5.54 -9.59
CA GLY A 106 -12.76 4.55 -9.30
C GLY A 106 -12.43 3.11 -9.74
N ARG A 107 -11.15 2.79 -9.98
CA ARG A 107 -10.69 1.45 -10.37
C ARG A 107 -10.38 0.55 -9.16
N ALA A 108 -10.58 1.04 -7.96
CA ALA A 108 -10.39 0.31 -6.71
C ALA A 108 -11.74 -0.21 -6.18
N THR A 109 -11.76 -1.39 -5.56
CA THR A 109 -12.97 -2.03 -5.04
C THR A 109 -13.04 -1.89 -3.51
N ALA A 110 -14.22 -1.78 -2.92
CA ALA A 110 -14.32 -1.68 -1.45
C ALA A 110 -13.75 -2.93 -0.76
N ALA A 111 -12.98 -2.76 0.32
CA ALA A 111 -12.33 -3.88 1.02
C ALA A 111 -13.34 -4.78 1.79
N ALA A 112 -13.12 -6.10 1.78
CA ALA A 112 -14.00 -7.11 2.38
C ALA A 112 -13.80 -7.27 3.91
N LYS A 113 -14.87 -7.63 4.65
CA LYS A 113 -14.94 -7.58 6.14
C LYS A 113 -14.75 -8.90 6.93
N SER A 114 -14.47 -10.08 6.35
CA SER A 114 -14.58 -11.37 7.09
C SER A 114 -13.26 -12.03 7.59
N ALA A 115 -13.40 -12.83 8.65
CA ALA A 115 -12.33 -13.41 9.48
C ALA A 115 -11.70 -14.73 8.96
N ASP A 116 -12.47 -15.64 8.34
CA ASP A 116 -11.98 -16.99 7.95
C ASP A 116 -10.86 -16.97 6.90
N ILE A 117 -10.83 -15.95 6.06
CA ILE A 117 -9.82 -15.81 5.00
C ILE A 117 -8.45 -15.40 5.62
N THR A 118 -8.40 -14.96 6.89
CA THR A 118 -7.19 -14.42 7.55
C THR A 118 -6.05 -15.43 7.70
N ALA A 119 -6.34 -16.70 8.00
CA ALA A 119 -5.30 -17.74 8.18
C ALA A 119 -4.63 -18.13 6.85
N LEU A 120 -5.42 -18.34 5.79
CA LEU A 120 -4.91 -18.57 4.43
C LEU A 120 -4.14 -17.36 3.90
N ARG A 121 -4.54 -16.14 4.29
CA ARG A 121 -3.81 -14.91 3.96
C ARG A 121 -2.46 -14.83 4.64
N ALA A 122 -2.35 -15.16 5.92
CA ALA A 122 -1.07 -15.14 6.63
C ALA A 122 -0.01 -16.02 5.93
N LEU A 123 -0.42 -17.21 5.47
CA LEU A 123 0.44 -18.11 4.70
C LEU A 123 0.80 -17.54 3.31
N HIS A 124 -0.16 -16.96 2.60
CA HIS A 124 0.08 -16.32 1.30
C HIS A 124 1.04 -15.11 1.44
N ASN A 125 0.93 -14.36 2.54
CA ASN A 125 1.81 -13.24 2.86
C ASN A 125 3.24 -13.73 3.08
N ALA A 126 3.44 -14.69 3.99
CA ALA A 126 4.76 -15.26 4.26
C ALA A 126 5.47 -15.71 2.97
N ARG A 127 4.74 -16.36 2.06
CA ARG A 127 5.24 -16.74 0.72
C ARG A 127 5.62 -15.53 -0.12
N ARG A 128 4.76 -14.51 -0.21
CA ARG A 128 5.02 -13.29 -0.99
C ARG A 128 6.21 -12.49 -0.43
N SER A 129 6.40 -12.50 0.89
CA SER A 129 7.54 -11.89 1.59
C SER A 129 8.84 -12.55 1.20
N ALA A 130 8.89 -13.88 1.26
CA ALA A 130 10.07 -14.65 0.87
C ALA A 130 10.45 -14.41 -0.60
N VAL A 131 9.45 -14.34 -1.49
CA VAL A 131 9.67 -14.01 -2.91
C VAL A 131 10.22 -12.59 -3.09
N LYS A 132 9.71 -11.61 -2.32
CA LYS A 132 10.14 -10.20 -2.41
C LYS A 132 11.53 -9.98 -1.83
N ALA A 133 11.84 -10.58 -0.68
CA ALA A 133 13.17 -10.57 -0.07
C ALA A 133 14.22 -11.21 -1.00
N ARG A 134 13.88 -12.34 -1.64
CA ARG A 134 14.72 -12.99 -2.63
C ARG A 134 15.02 -12.07 -3.83
N ALA A 135 14.01 -11.37 -4.34
CA ALA A 135 14.19 -10.44 -5.47
C ALA A 135 15.03 -9.21 -5.11
N ALA A 136 14.85 -8.65 -3.90
CA ALA A 136 15.62 -7.50 -3.42
C ALA A 136 17.10 -7.84 -3.15
N ALA A 137 17.37 -9.06 -2.68
CA ALA A 137 18.75 -9.55 -2.53
C ALA A 137 19.45 -9.67 -3.89
N GLN A 138 18.75 -10.12 -4.93
CA GLN A 138 19.29 -10.26 -6.28
C GLN A 138 19.62 -8.92 -6.95
N SER A 139 18.80 -7.87 -6.74
CA SER A 139 19.06 -6.55 -7.32
C SER A 139 20.23 -5.80 -6.68
N ARG A 140 20.62 -6.12 -5.43
CA ARG A 140 21.77 -5.51 -4.75
C ARG A 140 23.13 -6.00 -5.24
N PHE A 141 23.19 -7.17 -5.88
CA PHE A 141 24.44 -7.69 -6.47
C PHE A 141 24.75 -7.12 -7.86
N ALA A 142 23.81 -6.41 -8.49
CA ALA A 142 23.95 -5.89 -9.85
C ALA A 142 24.44 -4.44 -9.95
N THR A 143 24.76 -3.77 -8.82
CA THR A 143 25.10 -2.32 -8.79
C THR A 143 26.56 -2.05 -8.36
N ASN A 144 27.44 -3.05 -8.37
CA ASN A 144 28.83 -2.89 -7.90
C ASN A 144 29.90 -3.37 -8.90
N TRP A 145 29.67 -3.16 -10.20
CA TRP A 145 30.67 -3.26 -11.27
C TRP A 145 30.44 -2.17 -12.31
#